data_AF-A0A945EG16-F1
#
_entry.id   AF-A0A945EG16-F1
#
_cell.length_a   1.000
_cell.length_b   1.000
_cell.length_c   1.000
_cell.angle_alpha   90.00
_cell.angle_beta   90.00
_cell.angle_gamma   90.00
#
_symmetry.space_group_name_H-M   'P 1'
#
loop_
_entity.id
_entity.type
_entity.pdbx_description
1 polymer ?
#
loop_
_entity_poly.entity_id
_entity_poly.type
_entity_poly.pdbx_seq_one_letter_code
_entity_poly.pdbx_strand_id
1 'polypeptide(L)'
;MISHFLKLEWKQFFRSAAFGKSIGIKILMGFFGLYLIAMFLFMGIGAFYGLKKFFPEQDPLVVVNAFLLYAIIGDLIFRYLMQQLPVMHIQPFLTLPIHKNNIVHYVLLKSSFSFFNVMGLFFYIPFSLVLIKEGYAVPGVLGWCALMMLLIQSVNFLNFLINKNKTAFGVLFVLLIGFFLTQHYQLFDLPGTLGKGFDFVYRDPIYSLLGLVLLLVLYQLNFKQLRSLIYLDEAVSQKVKEANTVDLSWTEKFGDVAPFIKNDIRLIWRNKRTKTVFLMSFLFLFYGLIFYTMDAYKDSLPMLMFASLFVTGGFTLNYGQFIPAWDSAHYKMLMSQSFRYRKFLESKWFLMVAMTTLLYILSFPYLYFGTEIFLMITAGAIFNIGFNSLFLLYAGSFNRKRIDLTKGGLGNTQGTGATQFLIIIPLMLFPMLLFWVFDKFVGYNSGFVVVAAVGITSLLLKNYAMNFIEKKYIKDKYAMINAFGKES
;
A
#
# COMPACT_ATOMS: atom_id res chain seq x y z
N MET A 1 -13.54 -11.38 -30.38
CA MET A 1 -12.32 -10.58 -30.16
C MET A 1 -12.05 -10.34 -28.66
N ILE A 2 -13.01 -9.82 -27.89
CA ILE A 2 -12.86 -9.60 -26.43
C ILE A 2 -12.48 -10.88 -25.66
N SER A 3 -13.12 -12.02 -25.98
CA SER A 3 -12.78 -13.33 -25.42
C SER A 3 -11.32 -13.75 -25.68
N HIS A 4 -10.77 -13.39 -26.84
CA HIS A 4 -9.38 -13.65 -27.18
C HIS A 4 -8.42 -12.81 -26.32
N PHE A 5 -8.74 -11.54 -26.08
CA PHE A 5 -7.94 -10.69 -25.18
C PHE A 5 -7.96 -11.19 -23.74
N LEU A 6 -9.12 -11.61 -23.23
CA LEU A 6 -9.22 -12.23 -21.90
C LEU A 6 -8.38 -13.52 -21.80
N LYS A 7 -8.34 -14.33 -22.88
CA LYS A 7 -7.47 -15.51 -22.95
C LYS A 7 -5.98 -15.15 -22.93
N LEU A 8 -5.57 -14.09 -23.63
CA LEU A 8 -4.18 -13.60 -23.61
C LEU A 8 -3.78 -13.10 -22.22
N GLU A 9 -4.68 -12.43 -21.53
CA GLU A 9 -4.48 -11.97 -20.15
C GLU A 9 -4.33 -13.13 -19.16
N TRP A 10 -5.20 -14.14 -19.28
CA TRP A 10 -5.05 -15.36 -18.49
C TRP A 10 -3.67 -15.99 -18.72
N LYS A 11 -3.26 -16.14 -19.99
CA LYS A 11 -1.92 -16.63 -20.33
C LYS A 11 -0.81 -15.75 -19.75
N GLN A 12 -0.95 -14.42 -19.76
CA GLN A 12 0.01 -13.48 -19.18
C GLN A 12 0.14 -13.67 -17.66
N PHE A 13 -0.98 -13.83 -16.95
CA PHE A 13 -0.97 -14.04 -15.50
C PHE A 13 -0.19 -15.30 -15.11
N PHE A 14 -0.49 -16.43 -15.75
CA PHE A 14 0.20 -17.71 -15.47
C PHE A 14 1.67 -17.72 -15.90
N ARG A 15 2.01 -16.97 -16.97
CA ARG A 15 3.39 -16.84 -17.46
C ARG A 15 4.18 -15.74 -16.76
N SER A 16 3.55 -14.94 -15.91
CA SER A 16 4.22 -13.83 -15.22
C SER A 16 5.34 -14.33 -14.31
N ALA A 17 6.42 -13.56 -14.22
CA ALA A 17 7.57 -13.89 -13.37
C ALA A 17 7.21 -14.02 -11.87
N ALA A 18 6.07 -13.47 -11.45
CA ALA A 18 5.52 -13.61 -10.10
C ALA A 18 4.90 -15.00 -9.87
N PHE A 19 4.14 -15.51 -10.85
CA PHE A 19 3.49 -16.82 -10.76
C PHE A 19 4.47 -17.98 -11.04
N GLY A 20 5.52 -17.74 -11.84
CA GLY A 20 6.46 -18.78 -12.27
C GLY A 20 7.54 -19.21 -11.27
N LYS A 21 7.74 -18.53 -10.13
CA LYS A 21 8.98 -18.69 -9.34
C LYS A 21 8.92 -19.51 -8.04
N SER A 22 7.76 -19.67 -7.38
CA SER A 22 7.67 -20.62 -6.24
C SER A 22 6.23 -21.01 -5.90
N ILE A 23 6.02 -22.27 -5.53
CA ILE A 23 4.74 -22.80 -5.06
C ILE A 23 4.27 -22.05 -3.80
N GLY A 24 5.20 -21.70 -2.89
CA GLY A 24 4.90 -20.92 -1.69
C GLY A 24 4.28 -19.55 -1.98
N ILE A 25 4.75 -18.83 -3.02
CA ILE A 25 4.14 -17.56 -3.45
C ILE A 25 2.69 -17.77 -3.92
N LYS A 26 2.41 -18.86 -4.64
CA LYS A 26 1.06 -19.17 -5.12
C LYS A 26 0.10 -19.46 -3.97
N ILE A 27 0.55 -20.27 -3.01
CA ILE A 27 -0.23 -20.59 -1.81
C ILE A 27 -0.52 -19.32 -1.01
N LEU A 28 0.48 -18.46 -0.78
CA LEU A 28 0.31 -17.21 -0.04
C LEU A 28 -0.66 -16.25 -0.75
N MET A 29 -0.53 -16.07 -2.07
CA MET A 29 -1.42 -15.20 -2.84
C MET A 29 -2.87 -15.73 -2.87
N GLY A 30 -3.03 -17.04 -3.04
CA GLY A 30 -4.35 -17.69 -2.98
C GLY A 30 -4.98 -17.57 -1.61
N PHE A 31 -4.21 -17.85 -0.54
CA PHE A 31 -4.65 -17.69 0.84
C PHE A 31 -5.08 -16.25 1.14
N PHE A 32 -4.28 -15.25 0.78
CA PHE A 32 -4.63 -13.84 1.02
C PHE A 32 -5.87 -13.41 0.23
N GLY A 33 -6.02 -13.89 -1.01
CA GLY A 33 -7.23 -13.66 -1.81
C GLY A 33 -8.47 -14.27 -1.17
N LEU A 34 -8.40 -15.54 -0.76
CA LEU A 34 -9.49 -16.24 -0.07
C LEU A 34 -9.82 -15.61 1.28
N TYR A 35 -8.79 -15.21 2.04
CA TYR A 35 -8.95 -14.50 3.31
C TYR A 35 -9.74 -13.21 3.14
N LEU A 36 -9.38 -12.38 2.15
CA LEU A 36 -10.12 -11.14 1.89
C LEU A 36 -11.56 -11.40 1.43
N ILE A 37 -11.79 -12.40 0.58
CA ILE A 37 -13.14 -12.81 0.16
C ILE A 37 -13.96 -13.24 1.39
N ALA A 38 -13.39 -14.08 2.24
CA ALA A 38 -14.04 -14.55 3.47
C ALA A 38 -14.37 -13.38 4.41
N MET A 39 -13.46 -12.43 4.59
CA MET A 39 -13.69 -11.23 5.41
C MET A 39 -14.86 -10.40 4.91
N PHE A 40 -14.95 -10.13 3.60
CA PHE A 40 -16.07 -9.38 3.02
C PHE A 40 -17.39 -10.15 3.14
N LEU A 41 -17.35 -11.47 2.94
CA LEU A 41 -18.51 -12.35 3.08
C LEU A 41 -19.03 -12.36 4.52
N PHE A 42 -18.15 -12.58 5.51
CA PHE A 42 -18.51 -12.52 6.92
C PHE A 42 -18.99 -11.13 7.33
N MET A 43 -18.40 -10.06 6.79
CA MET A 43 -18.86 -8.70 7.03
C MET A 43 -20.26 -8.47 6.46
N GLY A 44 -20.54 -8.95 5.24
CA GLY A 44 -21.87 -8.85 4.64
C GLY A 44 -22.94 -9.61 5.43
N ILE A 45 -22.64 -10.84 5.86
CA ILE A 45 -23.56 -11.63 6.70
C ILE A 45 -23.72 -11.02 8.09
N GLY A 46 -22.61 -10.64 8.72
CA GLY A 46 -22.54 -10.16 10.09
C GLY A 46 -23.03 -8.72 10.26
N ALA A 47 -23.03 -7.91 9.21
CA ALA A 47 -23.43 -6.50 9.26
C ALA A 47 -24.84 -6.34 9.83
N PHE A 48 -25.80 -7.16 9.38
CA PHE A 48 -27.17 -7.09 9.87
C PHE A 48 -27.27 -7.30 11.40
N TYR A 49 -26.73 -8.42 11.88
CA TYR A 49 -26.79 -8.78 13.31
C TYR A 49 -25.94 -7.85 14.17
N GLY A 50 -24.79 -7.40 13.65
CA GLY A 50 -23.94 -6.42 14.31
C GLY A 50 -24.67 -5.08 14.49
N LEU A 51 -25.29 -4.56 13.44
CA LEU A 51 -26.06 -3.31 13.50
C LEU A 51 -27.24 -3.43 14.47
N LYS A 52 -27.98 -4.55 14.45
CA LYS A 52 -29.07 -4.79 15.41
C LYS A 52 -28.59 -4.88 16.87
N LYS A 53 -27.34 -5.29 17.10
CA LYS A 53 -26.73 -5.32 18.44
C LYS A 53 -26.30 -3.93 18.91
N PHE A 54 -25.71 -3.10 18.03
CA PHE A 54 -25.22 -1.76 18.37
C PHE A 54 -26.32 -0.70 18.36
N PHE A 55 -27.32 -0.86 17.50
CA PHE A 55 -28.46 0.05 17.33
C PHE A 55 -29.77 -0.75 17.33
N PRO A 56 -30.23 -1.24 18.50
CA PRO A 56 -31.38 -2.15 18.58
C PRO A 56 -32.69 -1.54 18.05
N GLU A 57 -32.84 -0.22 18.22
CA GLU A 57 -34.04 0.54 17.86
C GLU A 57 -34.06 1.02 16.40
N GLN A 58 -33.00 0.78 15.63
CA GLN A 58 -32.89 1.26 14.25
C GLN A 58 -32.92 0.10 13.25
N ASP A 59 -33.60 0.31 12.13
CA ASP A 59 -33.61 -0.64 11.02
C ASP A 59 -32.20 -0.78 10.42
N PRO A 60 -31.60 -1.98 10.40
CA PRO A 60 -30.26 -2.19 9.88
C PRO A 60 -30.03 -1.70 8.44
N LEU A 61 -31.04 -1.81 7.55
CA LEU A 61 -30.94 -1.32 6.17
C LEU A 61 -30.88 0.21 6.14
N VAL A 62 -31.68 0.89 6.97
CA VAL A 62 -31.68 2.36 7.07
C VAL A 62 -30.34 2.86 7.59
N VAL A 63 -29.76 2.17 8.59
CA VAL A 63 -28.42 2.50 9.10
C VAL A 63 -27.35 2.33 8.01
N VAL A 64 -27.38 1.22 7.25
CA VAL A 64 -26.46 1.04 6.12
C VAL A 64 -26.63 2.18 5.11
N ASN A 65 -27.87 2.49 4.74
CA ASN A 65 -28.20 3.52 3.77
C ASN A 65 -27.69 4.91 4.17
N ALA A 66 -27.75 5.25 5.45
CA ALA A 66 -27.24 6.51 5.97
C ALA A 66 -25.72 6.69 5.72
N PHE A 67 -24.95 5.59 5.77
CA PHE A 67 -23.50 5.63 5.60
C PHE A 67 -23.01 5.24 4.18
N LEU A 68 -23.90 4.86 3.25
CA LEU A 68 -23.50 4.43 1.91
C LEU A 68 -22.72 5.48 1.13
N LEU A 69 -23.08 6.77 1.21
CA LEU A 69 -22.34 7.80 0.47
C LEU A 69 -20.89 7.94 0.98
N TYR A 70 -20.68 7.83 2.29
CA TYR A 70 -19.35 7.81 2.88
C TYR A 70 -18.55 6.60 2.38
N ALA A 71 -19.18 5.43 2.31
CA ALA A 71 -18.57 4.23 1.76
C ALA A 71 -18.19 4.40 0.27
N ILE A 72 -19.07 5.01 -0.54
CA ILE A 72 -18.82 5.28 -1.97
C ILE A 72 -17.65 6.25 -2.17
N ILE A 73 -17.59 7.35 -1.40
CA ILE A 73 -16.48 8.32 -1.50
C ILE A 73 -15.18 7.69 -1.00
N GLY A 74 -15.24 6.94 0.10
CA GLY A 74 -14.12 6.17 0.62
C GLY A 74 -13.58 5.18 -0.41
N ASP A 75 -14.47 4.42 -1.07
CA ASP A 75 -14.11 3.51 -2.17
C ASP A 75 -13.49 4.27 -3.34
N LEU A 76 -14.07 5.41 -3.74
CA LEU A 76 -13.51 6.24 -4.82
C LEU A 76 -12.11 6.77 -4.49
N ILE A 77 -11.87 7.26 -3.27
CA ILE A 77 -10.54 7.70 -2.81
C ILE A 77 -9.58 6.51 -2.80
N PHE A 78 -10.00 5.36 -2.26
CA PHE A 78 -9.19 4.16 -2.20
C PHE A 78 -8.79 3.67 -3.60
N ARG A 79 -9.73 3.66 -4.54
CA ARG A 79 -9.49 3.34 -5.96
C ARG A 79 -8.62 4.38 -6.65
N TYR A 80 -8.80 5.65 -6.38
CA TYR A 80 -7.92 6.70 -6.93
C TYR A 80 -6.46 6.47 -6.53
N LEU A 81 -6.24 6.03 -5.29
CA LEU A 81 -4.92 5.76 -4.74
C LEU A 81 -4.32 4.43 -5.23
N MET A 82 -5.12 3.36 -5.30
CA MET A 82 -4.63 1.99 -5.51
C MET A 82 -4.89 1.43 -6.91
N GLN A 83 -5.97 1.85 -7.57
CA GLN A 83 -6.39 1.29 -8.86
C GLN A 83 -5.71 2.03 -10.02
N GLN A 84 -4.73 1.38 -10.63
CA GLN A 84 -4.04 1.92 -11.82
C GLN A 84 -4.87 1.68 -13.10
N LEU A 85 -4.81 2.65 -14.02
CA LEU A 85 -5.47 2.54 -15.33
C LEU A 85 -4.86 1.40 -16.17
N PRO A 86 -5.67 0.48 -16.74
CA PRO A 86 -5.20 -0.62 -17.59
C PRO A 86 -4.56 -0.15 -18.91
N VAL A 87 -4.75 1.12 -19.26
CA VAL A 87 -4.28 1.77 -20.50
C VAL A 87 -2.76 1.64 -20.67
N MET A 88 -1.98 1.56 -19.59
CA MET A 88 -0.51 1.44 -19.69
C MET A 88 -0.04 0.12 -20.34
N HIS A 89 -0.92 -0.87 -20.51
CA HIS A 89 -0.59 -2.16 -21.12
C HIS A 89 -1.09 -2.33 -22.56
N ILE A 90 -1.68 -1.30 -23.17
CA ILE A 90 -2.24 -1.43 -24.54
C ILE A 90 -1.23 -1.16 -25.65
N GLN A 91 -0.05 -0.63 -25.31
CA GLN A 91 0.99 -0.29 -26.29
C GLN A 91 1.30 -1.44 -27.27
N PRO A 92 1.41 -2.72 -26.84
CA PRO A 92 1.63 -3.83 -27.76
C PRO A 92 0.46 -4.10 -28.73
N PHE A 93 -0.76 -3.67 -28.39
CA PHE A 93 -1.92 -3.82 -29.28
C PHE A 93 -2.00 -2.72 -30.33
N LEU A 94 -1.32 -1.57 -30.13
CA LEU A 94 -1.34 -0.46 -31.09
C LEU A 94 -0.57 -0.75 -32.37
N THR A 95 0.38 -1.69 -32.32
CA THR A 95 1.15 -2.14 -33.49
C THR A 95 0.46 -3.28 -34.25
N LEU A 96 -0.63 -3.83 -33.70
CA LEU A 96 -1.39 -4.90 -34.34
C LEU A 96 -2.54 -4.31 -35.16
N PRO A 97 -3.02 -4.99 -36.23
CA PRO A 97 -4.13 -4.55 -37.06
C PRO A 97 -5.48 -4.73 -36.33
N ILE A 98 -5.67 -4.03 -35.21
CA ILE A 98 -6.86 -4.09 -34.35
C ILE A 98 -7.47 -2.70 -34.28
N HIS A 99 -8.78 -2.59 -34.55
CA HIS A 99 -9.47 -1.31 -34.45
C HIS A 99 -9.40 -0.73 -33.03
N LYS A 100 -9.06 0.57 -32.92
CA LYS A 100 -8.92 1.29 -31.65
C LYS A 100 -10.15 1.14 -30.74
N ASN A 101 -11.35 1.18 -31.31
CA ASN A 101 -12.60 1.01 -30.55
C ASN A 101 -12.64 -0.33 -29.80
N ASN A 102 -12.18 -1.41 -30.42
CA ASN A 102 -12.16 -2.73 -29.79
C ASN A 102 -11.15 -2.79 -28.63
N ILE A 103 -10.03 -2.08 -28.75
CA ILE A 103 -9.04 -1.94 -27.68
C ILE A 103 -9.65 -1.16 -26.51
N VAL A 104 -10.36 -0.05 -26.77
CA VAL A 104 -11.03 0.74 -25.72
C VAL A 104 -12.10 -0.09 -25.01
N HIS A 105 -12.98 -0.78 -25.76
CA HIS A 105 -13.99 -1.65 -25.15
C HIS A 105 -13.37 -2.77 -24.32
N TYR A 106 -12.27 -3.37 -24.78
CA TYR A 106 -11.53 -4.37 -24.01
C TYR A 106 -11.00 -3.78 -22.69
N VAL A 107 -10.38 -2.59 -22.71
CA VAL A 107 -9.87 -1.93 -21.50
C VAL A 107 -10.99 -1.64 -20.49
N LEU A 108 -12.12 -1.12 -20.97
CA LEU A 108 -13.27 -0.82 -20.11
C LEU A 108 -13.87 -2.10 -19.51
N LEU A 109 -14.11 -3.12 -20.35
CA LEU A 109 -14.66 -4.39 -19.89
C LEU A 109 -13.73 -5.09 -18.90
N LYS A 110 -12.41 -5.07 -19.16
CA LYS A 110 -11.41 -5.56 -18.21
C LYS A 110 -11.49 -4.86 -16.86
N SER A 111 -11.70 -3.54 -16.85
CA SER A 111 -11.82 -2.79 -15.58
C SER A 111 -13.06 -3.19 -14.78
N SER A 112 -14.15 -3.55 -15.45
CA SER A 112 -15.40 -3.98 -14.80
C SER A 112 -15.22 -5.25 -13.97
N PHE A 113 -14.31 -6.15 -14.38
CA PHE A 113 -13.96 -7.37 -13.66
C PHE A 113 -12.72 -7.22 -12.77
N SER A 114 -12.35 -5.98 -12.41
CA SER A 114 -11.24 -5.74 -11.49
C SER A 114 -11.55 -6.27 -10.09
N PHE A 115 -10.48 -6.60 -9.35
CA PHE A 115 -10.55 -7.05 -7.95
C PHE A 115 -11.43 -6.14 -7.08
N PHE A 116 -11.32 -4.82 -7.23
CA PHE A 116 -12.08 -3.84 -6.46
C PHE A 116 -13.60 -3.97 -6.70
N ASN A 117 -14.03 -4.25 -7.93
CA ASN A 117 -15.44 -4.42 -8.25
C ASN A 117 -15.99 -5.73 -7.72
N VAL A 118 -15.22 -6.81 -7.86
CA VAL A 118 -15.63 -8.14 -7.39
C VAL A 118 -15.70 -8.18 -5.86
N MET A 119 -14.78 -7.51 -5.16
CA MET A 119 -14.76 -7.47 -3.70
C MET A 119 -16.03 -6.88 -3.09
N GLY A 120 -16.54 -5.77 -3.64
CA GLY A 120 -17.80 -5.17 -3.15
C GLY A 120 -19.00 -6.13 -3.22
N LEU A 121 -19.05 -7.01 -4.23
CA LEU A 121 -20.13 -7.99 -4.38
C LEU A 121 -20.19 -8.99 -3.22
N PHE A 122 -19.04 -9.36 -2.66
CA PHE A 122 -18.96 -10.25 -1.51
C PHE A 122 -19.48 -9.62 -0.21
N PHE A 123 -19.72 -8.30 -0.18
CA PHE A 123 -20.43 -7.66 0.92
C PHE A 123 -21.93 -7.49 0.62
N TYR A 124 -22.27 -6.85 -0.51
CA TYR A 124 -23.66 -6.48 -0.80
C TYR A 124 -24.56 -7.68 -1.09
N ILE A 125 -24.07 -8.73 -1.78
CA ILE A 125 -24.88 -9.91 -2.08
C ILE A 125 -25.23 -10.66 -0.78
N PRO A 126 -24.26 -11.04 0.08
CA PRO A 126 -24.60 -11.71 1.34
C PRO A 126 -25.48 -10.87 2.26
N PHE A 127 -25.23 -9.55 2.35
CA PHE A 127 -26.08 -8.66 3.15
C PHE A 127 -27.53 -8.67 2.65
N SER A 128 -27.76 -8.58 1.34
CA SER A 128 -29.09 -8.69 0.74
C SER A 128 -29.76 -10.04 1.03
N LEU A 129 -29.01 -11.15 0.98
CA LEU A 129 -29.56 -12.47 1.35
C LEU A 129 -30.00 -12.53 2.81
N VAL A 130 -29.24 -11.91 3.72
CA VAL A 130 -29.62 -11.84 5.13
C VAL A 130 -30.87 -10.98 5.32
N LEU A 131 -30.98 -9.82 4.66
CA LEU A 131 -32.20 -9.00 4.71
C LEU A 131 -33.44 -9.80 4.28
N ILE A 132 -33.35 -10.55 3.17
CA ILE A 132 -34.46 -11.39 2.71
C ILE A 132 -34.80 -12.45 3.77
N LYS A 133 -33.79 -13.10 4.35
CA LYS A 133 -33.99 -14.11 5.40
C LYS A 133 -34.68 -13.53 6.64
N GLU A 134 -34.38 -12.29 6.99
CA GLU A 134 -34.90 -11.60 8.18
C GLU A 134 -36.23 -10.87 7.93
N GLY A 135 -36.88 -11.14 6.79
CA GLY A 135 -38.27 -10.73 6.52
C GLY A 135 -38.44 -9.46 5.69
N TYR A 136 -37.37 -8.92 5.09
CA TYR A 136 -37.47 -7.75 4.20
C TYR A 136 -38.13 -8.13 2.87
N ALA A 137 -38.82 -7.16 2.25
CA ALA A 137 -39.51 -7.36 1.00
C ALA A 137 -38.53 -7.66 -0.15
N VAL A 138 -38.66 -8.86 -0.74
CA VAL A 138 -37.73 -9.35 -1.79
C VAL A 138 -37.55 -8.37 -2.95
N PRO A 139 -38.61 -7.75 -3.53
CA PRO A 139 -38.42 -6.80 -4.62
C PRO A 139 -37.59 -5.58 -4.22
N GLY A 140 -37.83 -5.05 -3.01
CA GLY A 140 -37.07 -3.93 -2.43
C GLY A 140 -35.60 -4.25 -2.26
N VAL A 141 -35.31 -5.41 -1.66
CA VAL A 141 -33.92 -5.85 -1.44
C VAL A 141 -33.20 -6.07 -2.77
N LEU A 142 -33.85 -6.69 -3.76
CA LEU A 142 -33.24 -6.93 -5.07
C LEU A 142 -32.99 -5.63 -5.83
N GLY A 143 -33.93 -4.66 -5.79
CA GLY A 143 -33.74 -3.34 -6.38
C GLY A 143 -32.58 -2.58 -5.74
N TRP A 144 -32.50 -2.60 -4.41
CA TRP A 144 -31.37 -2.03 -3.67
C TRP A 144 -30.04 -2.72 -4.02
N CYS A 145 -30.00 -4.05 -4.06
CA CYS A 145 -28.80 -4.82 -4.41
C CYS A 145 -28.33 -4.50 -5.83
N ALA A 146 -29.26 -4.45 -6.78
CA ALA A 146 -28.98 -4.06 -8.17
C ALA A 146 -28.38 -2.65 -8.25
N LEU A 147 -28.93 -1.68 -7.51
CA LEU A 147 -28.36 -0.34 -7.43
C LEU A 147 -26.92 -0.37 -6.89
N MET A 148 -26.65 -1.12 -5.82
CA MET A 148 -25.29 -1.22 -5.26
C MET A 148 -24.29 -1.79 -6.27
N MET A 149 -24.67 -2.83 -7.02
CA MET A 149 -23.82 -3.38 -8.09
C MET A 149 -23.53 -2.36 -9.19
N LEU A 150 -24.55 -1.59 -9.60
CA LEU A 150 -24.42 -0.54 -10.62
C LEU A 150 -23.54 0.61 -10.11
N LEU A 151 -23.67 1.00 -8.85
CA LEU A 151 -22.86 2.04 -8.23
C LEU A 151 -21.39 1.62 -8.13
N ILE A 152 -21.09 0.37 -7.76
CA ILE A 152 -19.71 -0.15 -7.77
C ILE A 152 -19.06 0.05 -9.16
N GLN A 153 -19.80 -0.28 -10.23
CA GLN A 153 -19.31 -0.12 -11.60
C GLN A 153 -19.19 1.35 -12.02
N SER A 154 -20.15 2.19 -11.61
CA SER A 154 -20.10 3.64 -11.82
C SER A 154 -18.90 4.26 -11.12
N VAL A 155 -18.60 3.87 -9.88
CA VAL A 155 -17.41 4.33 -9.13
C VAL A 155 -16.13 3.94 -9.84
N ASN A 156 -16.04 2.73 -10.40
CA ASN A 156 -14.90 2.30 -11.21
C ASN A 156 -14.68 3.21 -12.43
N PHE A 157 -15.74 3.51 -13.18
CA PHE A 157 -15.62 4.39 -14.36
C PHE A 157 -15.41 5.86 -13.99
N LEU A 158 -16.03 6.34 -12.91
CA LEU A 158 -15.77 7.67 -12.39
C LEU A 158 -14.30 7.81 -12.00
N ASN A 159 -13.75 6.81 -11.29
CA ASN A 159 -12.33 6.77 -10.95
C ASN A 159 -11.45 6.93 -12.19
N PHE A 160 -11.78 6.26 -13.29
CA PHE A 160 -10.99 6.35 -14.53
C PHE A 160 -10.95 7.77 -15.12
N LEU A 161 -12.06 8.51 -15.05
CA LEU A 161 -12.14 9.89 -15.53
C LEU A 161 -11.27 10.84 -14.70
N ILE A 162 -11.26 10.64 -13.37
CA ILE A 162 -10.55 11.54 -12.44
C ILE A 162 -9.10 11.14 -12.20
N ASN A 163 -8.71 9.88 -12.48
CA ASN A 163 -7.40 9.36 -12.13
C ASN A 163 -6.27 10.22 -12.75
N LYS A 164 -5.23 10.51 -11.95
CA LYS A 164 -4.11 11.43 -12.23
C LYS A 164 -4.45 12.93 -12.20
N ASN A 165 -5.71 13.32 -12.00
CA ASN A 165 -6.06 14.71 -11.77
C ASN A 165 -5.92 15.09 -10.29
N LYS A 166 -4.85 15.83 -9.96
CA LYS A 166 -4.56 16.26 -8.58
C LYS A 166 -5.67 17.14 -7.99
N THR A 167 -6.36 17.95 -8.79
CA THR A 167 -7.45 18.80 -8.28
C THR A 167 -8.65 17.96 -7.90
N ALA A 168 -9.01 16.97 -8.71
CA ALA A 168 -10.09 16.03 -8.38
C ALA A 168 -9.83 15.28 -7.07
N PHE A 169 -8.59 14.83 -6.84
CA PHE A 169 -8.20 14.23 -5.55
C PHE A 169 -8.34 15.20 -4.37
N GLY A 170 -7.88 16.45 -4.54
CA GLY A 170 -8.03 17.48 -3.52
C GLY A 170 -9.49 17.74 -3.17
N VAL A 171 -10.37 17.83 -4.17
CA VAL A 171 -11.81 18.01 -3.99
C VAL A 171 -12.44 16.84 -3.24
N LEU A 172 -12.11 15.59 -3.59
CA LEU A 172 -12.61 14.41 -2.88
C LEU A 172 -12.17 14.39 -1.41
N PHE A 173 -10.92 14.76 -1.15
CA PHE A 173 -10.40 14.81 0.21
C PHE A 173 -11.06 15.91 1.05
N VAL A 174 -11.25 17.10 0.47
CA VAL A 174 -11.99 18.20 1.11
C VAL A 174 -13.45 17.82 1.35
N LEU A 175 -14.11 17.12 0.42
CA LEU A 175 -15.47 16.62 0.62
C LEU A 175 -15.54 15.65 1.79
N LEU A 176 -14.61 14.69 1.89
CA LEU A 176 -14.59 13.72 2.97
C LEU A 176 -14.33 14.38 4.34
N ILE A 177 -13.38 15.31 4.42
CA ILE A 177 -13.15 16.11 5.63
C ILE A 177 -14.38 16.95 5.95
N GLY A 178 -14.98 17.60 4.94
CA GLY A 178 -16.19 18.38 5.09
C GLY A 178 -17.32 17.57 5.71
N PHE A 179 -17.59 16.36 5.20
CA PHE A 179 -18.60 15.47 5.75
C PHE A 179 -18.28 15.04 7.18
N PHE A 180 -17.02 14.74 7.48
CA PHE A 180 -16.59 14.42 8.84
C PHE A 180 -16.82 15.59 9.80
N LEU A 181 -16.46 16.81 9.41
CA LEU A 181 -16.64 18.00 10.23
C LEU A 181 -18.13 18.34 10.42
N THR A 182 -18.96 18.23 9.38
CA THR A 182 -20.40 18.45 9.51
C THR A 182 -21.05 17.47 10.47
N GLN A 183 -20.60 16.21 10.46
CA GLN A 183 -21.08 15.19 11.39
C GLN A 183 -20.56 15.41 12.81
N HIS A 184 -19.27 15.71 12.96
CA HIS A 184 -18.62 15.89 14.26
C HIS A 184 -19.20 17.09 15.03
N TYR A 185 -19.43 18.20 14.33
CA TYR A 185 -20.05 19.41 14.90
C TYR A 185 -21.59 19.40 14.84
N GLN A 186 -22.20 18.29 14.39
CA GLN A 186 -23.66 18.12 14.28
C GLN A 186 -24.36 19.28 13.53
N LEU A 187 -23.68 19.87 12.53
CA LEU A 187 -24.17 21.03 11.80
C LEU A 187 -25.38 20.70 10.92
N PHE A 188 -25.43 19.46 10.42
CA PHE A 188 -26.49 18.96 9.55
C PHE A 188 -26.53 17.43 9.59
N ASP A 189 -27.74 16.83 9.63
CA ASP A 189 -27.91 15.38 9.51
C ASP A 189 -27.72 14.92 8.06
N LEU A 190 -26.46 14.91 7.66
CA LEU A 190 -26.02 14.50 6.33
C LEU A 190 -26.29 13.01 6.08
N PRO A 191 -25.97 12.08 7.01
CA PRO A 191 -26.27 10.65 6.85
C PRO A 191 -27.77 10.38 6.69
N GLY A 192 -28.62 10.94 7.56
CA GLY A 192 -30.07 10.70 7.50
C GLY A 192 -30.73 11.32 6.27
N THR A 193 -30.24 12.45 5.78
CA THR A 193 -30.77 13.08 4.56
C THR A 193 -30.40 12.29 3.31
N LEU A 194 -29.15 11.86 3.21
CA LEU A 194 -28.66 11.11 2.05
C LEU A 194 -29.16 9.65 2.05
N GLY A 195 -29.30 9.04 3.22
CA GLY A 195 -29.83 7.69 3.40
C GLY A 195 -31.23 7.52 2.80
N LYS A 196 -32.08 8.55 2.93
CA LYS A 196 -33.43 8.56 2.35
C LYS A 196 -33.45 8.29 0.84
N GLY A 197 -32.42 8.70 0.11
CA GLY A 197 -32.30 8.43 -1.33
C GLY A 197 -32.16 6.93 -1.62
N PHE A 198 -31.42 6.21 -0.79
CA PHE A 198 -31.26 4.75 -0.91
C PHE A 198 -32.46 3.99 -0.35
N ASP A 199 -33.08 4.50 0.74
CA ASP A 199 -34.33 3.95 1.28
C ASP A 199 -35.46 4.02 0.24
N PHE A 200 -35.50 5.09 -0.55
CA PHE A 200 -36.48 5.27 -1.61
C PHE A 200 -36.36 4.18 -2.69
N VAL A 201 -35.15 3.76 -3.03
CA VAL A 201 -34.92 2.68 -4.00
C VAL A 201 -35.38 1.33 -3.45
N TYR A 202 -35.26 1.10 -2.13
CA TYR A 202 -35.83 -0.08 -1.51
C TYR A 202 -37.37 -0.07 -1.55
N ARG A 203 -38.01 1.09 -1.36
CA ARG A 203 -39.46 1.23 -1.45
C ARG A 203 -39.98 1.04 -2.87
N ASP A 204 -39.30 1.66 -3.83
CA ASP A 204 -39.62 1.63 -5.26
C ASP A 204 -38.42 1.08 -6.07
N PRO A 205 -38.34 -0.24 -6.26
CA PRO A 205 -37.18 -0.91 -6.89
C PRO A 205 -36.81 -0.40 -8.29
N ILE A 206 -37.77 0.18 -9.03
CA ILE A 206 -37.58 0.69 -10.39
C ILE A 206 -36.52 1.80 -10.45
N TYR A 207 -36.32 2.55 -9.37
CA TYR A 207 -35.30 3.60 -9.32
C TYR A 207 -33.86 3.07 -9.31
N SER A 208 -33.66 1.76 -9.14
CA SER A 208 -32.36 1.11 -9.41
C SER A 208 -31.86 1.38 -10.84
N LEU A 209 -32.77 1.62 -11.80
CA LEU A 209 -32.44 1.98 -13.19
C LEU A 209 -31.70 3.32 -13.31
N LEU A 210 -31.82 4.23 -12.33
CA LEU A 210 -30.99 5.45 -12.29
C LEU A 210 -29.49 5.10 -12.23
N GLY A 211 -29.13 4.04 -11.51
CA GLY A 211 -27.77 3.53 -11.46
C GLY A 211 -27.29 3.05 -12.85
N LEU A 212 -28.19 2.49 -13.65
CA LEU A 212 -27.88 2.01 -15.01
C LEU A 212 -27.68 3.19 -15.97
N VAL A 213 -28.52 4.22 -15.87
CA VAL A 213 -28.33 5.46 -16.64
C VAL A 213 -26.98 6.10 -16.31
N LEU A 214 -26.66 6.25 -15.03
CA LEU A 214 -25.37 6.78 -14.58
C LEU A 214 -24.20 5.96 -15.13
N LEU A 215 -24.30 4.63 -15.06
CA LEU A 215 -23.28 3.72 -15.55
C LEU A 215 -23.03 3.90 -17.06
N LEU A 216 -24.09 3.97 -17.86
CA LEU A 216 -24.00 4.16 -19.30
C LEU A 216 -23.37 5.51 -19.66
N VAL A 217 -23.75 6.59 -18.97
CA VAL A 217 -23.15 7.92 -19.18
C VAL A 217 -21.65 7.88 -18.87
N LEU A 218 -21.26 7.33 -17.72
CA LEU A 218 -19.85 7.23 -17.33
C LEU A 218 -19.05 6.33 -18.30
N TYR A 219 -19.65 5.24 -18.78
CA TYR A 219 -19.04 4.38 -19.79
C TYR A 219 -18.75 5.15 -21.09
N GLN A 220 -19.73 5.91 -21.59
CA GLN A 220 -19.58 6.69 -22.82
C GLN A 220 -18.51 7.79 -22.68
N LEU A 221 -18.51 8.51 -21.56
CA LEU A 221 -17.49 9.52 -21.27
C LEU A 221 -16.08 8.92 -21.24
N ASN A 222 -15.93 7.78 -20.58
CA ASN A 222 -14.66 7.05 -20.54
C ASN A 222 -14.25 6.55 -21.93
N PHE A 223 -15.18 6.03 -22.72
CA PHE A 223 -14.89 5.58 -24.08
C PHE A 223 -14.35 6.72 -24.93
N LYS A 224 -14.97 7.91 -24.86
CA LYS A 224 -14.54 9.11 -25.58
C LYS A 224 -13.13 9.54 -25.14
N GLN A 225 -12.87 9.61 -23.84
CA GLN A 225 -11.58 10.01 -23.28
C GLN A 225 -10.46 8.99 -23.61
N LEU A 226 -10.71 7.69 -23.45
CA LEU A 226 -9.71 6.67 -23.77
C LEU A 226 -9.39 6.63 -25.25
N ARG A 227 -10.40 6.76 -26.12
CA ARG A 227 -10.18 6.81 -27.56
C ARG A 227 -9.28 7.98 -27.97
N SER A 228 -9.40 9.14 -27.30
CA SER A 228 -8.55 10.30 -27.57
C SER A 228 -7.14 10.21 -26.98
N LEU A 229 -6.85 9.26 -26.08
CA LEU A 229 -5.52 9.06 -25.49
C LEU A 229 -4.71 7.97 -26.21
N ILE A 230 -5.35 7.24 -27.13
CA ILE A 230 -4.71 6.15 -27.90
C ILE A 230 -4.12 6.73 -29.19
N TYR A 231 -3.09 7.56 -29.03
CA TYR A 231 -2.24 8.01 -30.14
C TYR A 231 -0.78 7.64 -29.86
N LEU A 232 -0.09 7.16 -30.91
CA LEU A 232 1.32 6.79 -30.84
C LEU A 232 2.21 7.98 -30.47
N ASP A 233 1.82 9.19 -30.89
CA ASP A 233 2.62 10.41 -30.71
C ASP A 233 2.87 10.77 -29.24
N GLU A 234 1.90 10.50 -28.36
CA GLU A 234 2.07 10.72 -26.92
C GLU A 234 3.06 9.72 -26.30
N ALA A 235 3.13 8.49 -26.83
CA ALA A 235 4.08 7.46 -26.42
C ALA A 235 5.52 7.74 -26.91
N VAL A 236 5.68 8.55 -27.96
CA VAL A 236 6.98 8.92 -28.55
C VAL A 236 7.52 10.24 -27.96
N SER A 237 6.65 11.09 -27.42
CA SER A 237 7.07 12.38 -26.83
C SER A 237 7.84 12.21 -25.50
N GLN A 238 9.17 12.13 -25.58
CA GLN A 238 10.01 12.27 -24.39
C GLN A 238 9.97 13.74 -23.93
N LYS A 239 9.22 14.03 -22.86
CA LYS A 239 9.36 15.31 -22.16
C LYS A 239 10.78 15.43 -21.63
N VAL A 240 11.60 16.23 -22.30
CA VAL A 240 12.93 16.62 -21.82
C VAL A 240 12.72 17.40 -20.53
N LYS A 241 12.98 16.75 -19.39
CA LYS A 241 13.07 17.45 -18.11
C LYS A 241 14.50 17.95 -17.97
N GLU A 242 14.67 19.27 -17.85
CA GLU A 242 15.93 19.85 -17.42
C GLU A 242 16.37 19.22 -16.09
N ALA A 243 17.63 18.79 -16.05
CA ALA A 243 18.20 18.17 -14.86
C ALA A 243 18.61 19.27 -13.88
N ASN A 244 17.77 19.55 -12.88
CA ASN A 244 18.19 20.35 -11.73
C ASN A 244 19.27 19.60 -10.96
N THR A 245 20.52 20.02 -11.11
CA THR A 245 21.65 19.51 -10.31
C THR A 245 21.59 20.12 -8.92
N VAL A 246 21.14 19.32 -7.95
CA VAL A 246 21.26 19.67 -6.52
C VAL A 246 22.72 19.58 -6.12
N ASP A 247 23.29 20.66 -5.58
CA ASP A 247 24.62 20.62 -4.98
C ASP A 247 24.58 19.79 -3.69
N LEU A 248 25.44 18.78 -3.61
CA LEU A 248 25.58 17.85 -2.49
C LEU A 248 27.01 17.84 -1.96
N SER A 249 27.77 18.91 -2.19
CA SER A 249 29.13 19.15 -1.68
C SER A 249 29.28 18.82 -0.18
N TRP A 250 28.26 19.12 0.64
CA TRP A 250 28.23 18.79 2.08
C TRP A 250 28.46 17.30 2.43
N THR A 251 28.24 16.38 1.48
CA THR A 251 28.44 14.94 1.69
C THR A 251 29.91 14.54 1.61
N GLU A 252 30.80 15.39 1.11
CA GLU A 252 32.23 15.09 0.95
C GLU A 252 32.94 14.83 2.28
N LYS A 253 32.39 15.37 3.39
CA LYS A 253 32.83 15.07 4.76
C LYS A 253 32.74 13.58 5.15
N PHE A 254 32.04 12.75 4.36
CA PHE A 254 31.92 11.30 4.60
C PHE A 254 32.97 10.46 3.84
N GLY A 255 33.97 11.10 3.23
CA GLY A 255 35.11 10.42 2.57
C GLY A 255 34.67 9.47 1.45
N ASP A 256 35.25 8.27 1.39
CA ASP A 256 35.02 7.28 0.32
C ASP A 256 33.55 6.83 0.17
N VAL A 257 32.71 7.05 1.18
CA VAL A 257 31.28 6.69 1.16
C VAL A 257 30.44 7.79 0.49
N ALA A 258 30.97 9.01 0.40
CA ALA A 258 30.27 10.18 -0.14
C ALA A 258 29.68 9.96 -1.55
N PRO A 259 30.38 9.33 -2.53
CA PRO A 259 29.81 9.10 -3.85
C PRO A 259 28.52 8.26 -3.82
N PHE A 260 28.45 7.27 -2.93
CA PHE A 260 27.26 6.44 -2.76
C PHE A 260 26.13 7.21 -2.10
N ILE A 261 26.42 8.01 -1.08
CA ILE A 261 25.43 8.88 -0.42
C ILE A 261 24.86 9.89 -1.41
N LYS A 262 25.70 10.54 -2.23
CA LYS A 262 25.25 11.45 -3.31
C LYS A 262 24.31 10.72 -4.27
N ASN A 263 24.65 9.50 -4.67
CA ASN A 263 23.82 8.69 -5.55
C ASN A 263 22.48 8.31 -4.90
N ASP A 264 22.48 7.95 -3.61
CA ASP A 264 21.27 7.61 -2.86
C ASP A 264 20.31 8.80 -2.74
N ILE A 265 20.82 9.98 -2.40
CA ILE A 265 20.01 11.22 -2.32
C ILE A 265 19.42 11.56 -3.70
N ARG A 266 20.23 11.49 -4.76
CA ARG A 266 19.77 11.72 -6.14
C ARG A 266 18.71 10.69 -6.54
N LEU A 267 18.92 9.43 -6.20
CA LEU A 267 17.98 8.34 -6.48
C LEU A 267 16.65 8.55 -5.76
N ILE A 268 16.66 9.05 -4.52
CA ILE A 268 15.45 9.40 -3.78
C ILE A 268 14.72 10.58 -4.43
N TRP A 269 15.40 11.70 -4.71
CA TRP A 269 14.72 12.90 -5.21
C TRP A 269 14.29 12.83 -6.67
N ARG A 270 15.06 12.16 -7.53
CA ARG A 270 14.82 12.10 -8.97
C ARG A 270 13.70 11.14 -9.35
N ASN A 271 13.47 10.09 -8.55
CA ASN A 271 12.52 9.04 -8.90
C ASN A 271 11.24 9.14 -8.07
N LYS A 272 10.08 9.03 -8.74
CA LYS A 272 8.77 9.15 -8.10
C LYS A 272 8.59 8.10 -6.99
N ARG A 273 9.04 6.88 -7.25
CA ARG A 273 8.86 5.74 -6.33
C ARG A 273 9.60 5.92 -5.01
N THR A 274 10.90 6.14 -5.07
CA THR A 274 11.79 6.28 -3.91
C THR A 274 11.45 7.55 -3.13
N LYS A 275 11.12 8.65 -3.81
CA LYS A 275 10.56 9.86 -3.20
C LYS A 275 9.29 9.57 -2.41
N THR A 276 8.36 8.79 -2.99
CA THR A 276 7.11 8.44 -2.31
C THR A 276 7.40 7.59 -1.07
N VAL A 277 8.27 6.58 -1.17
CA VAL A 277 8.65 5.73 -0.01
C VAL A 277 9.33 6.57 1.08
N PHE A 278 10.24 7.46 0.70
CA PHE A 278 10.90 8.39 1.61
C PHE A 278 9.87 9.27 2.35
N LEU A 279 8.94 9.91 1.63
CA LEU A 279 7.91 10.77 2.25
C LEU A 279 6.94 9.96 3.13
N MET A 280 6.51 8.79 2.67
CA MET A 280 5.63 7.89 3.43
C MET A 280 6.31 7.37 4.70
N SER A 281 7.64 7.33 4.75
CA SER A 281 8.38 6.94 5.95
C SER A 281 8.11 7.87 7.14
N PHE A 282 7.80 9.14 6.89
CA PHE A 282 7.43 10.10 7.94
C PHE A 282 6.01 9.88 8.48
N LEU A 283 5.11 9.26 7.71
CA LEU A 283 3.77 8.94 8.21
C LEU A 283 3.80 7.94 9.37
N PHE A 284 4.83 7.11 9.45
CA PHE A 284 5.02 6.20 10.58
C PHE A 284 5.26 6.93 11.90
N LEU A 285 5.68 8.21 11.89
CA LEU A 285 5.72 9.02 13.10
C LEU A 285 4.35 9.13 13.75
N PHE A 286 3.26 9.14 12.97
CA PHE A 286 1.89 9.24 13.49
C PHE A 286 1.31 7.86 13.88
N TYR A 287 2.02 6.77 13.61
CA TYR A 287 1.55 5.43 13.93
C TYR A 287 1.41 5.22 15.44
N GLY A 288 2.34 5.81 16.22
CA GLY A 288 2.26 5.80 17.69
C GLY A 288 0.95 6.37 18.22
N LEU A 289 0.44 7.47 17.64
CA LEU A 289 -0.82 8.10 18.08
C LEU A 289 -2.00 7.11 18.07
N ILE A 290 -2.07 6.22 17.07
CA ILE A 290 -3.14 5.22 16.97
C ILE A 290 -3.09 4.26 18.17
N PHE A 291 -1.90 3.74 18.48
CA PHE A 291 -1.74 2.72 19.51
C PHE A 291 -1.74 3.27 20.93
N TYR A 292 -1.22 4.49 21.14
CA TYR A 292 -1.17 5.12 22.46
C TYR A 292 -2.50 5.75 22.88
N THR A 293 -3.45 5.95 21.96
CA THR A 293 -4.74 6.60 22.28
C THR A 293 -5.94 5.65 22.23
N MET A 294 -5.89 4.57 21.45
CA MET A 294 -7.01 3.64 21.33
C MET A 294 -7.12 2.70 22.53
N ASP A 295 -8.31 2.64 23.15
CA ASP A 295 -8.61 1.77 24.30
C ASP A 295 -8.30 0.29 24.04
N ALA A 296 -8.43 -0.17 22.79
CA ALA A 296 -8.14 -1.55 22.42
C ALA A 296 -6.65 -1.94 22.53
N TYR A 297 -5.74 -0.96 22.49
CA TYR A 297 -4.30 -1.20 22.39
C TYR A 297 -3.48 -0.58 23.51
N LYS A 298 -3.99 0.48 24.15
CA LYS A 298 -3.27 1.24 25.18
C LYS A 298 -2.79 0.38 26.36
N ASP A 299 -3.50 -0.70 26.67
CA ASP A 299 -3.17 -1.59 27.78
C ASP A 299 -2.25 -2.76 27.36
N SER A 300 -2.00 -2.94 26.05
CA SER A 300 -1.17 -4.02 25.53
C SER A 300 0.27 -3.56 25.33
N LEU A 301 1.11 -3.78 26.35
CA LEU A 301 2.53 -3.39 26.33
C LEU A 301 3.31 -3.92 25.11
N PRO A 302 3.15 -5.18 24.65
CA PRO A 302 3.80 -5.64 23.42
C PRO A 302 3.36 -4.84 22.18
N MET A 303 2.10 -4.39 22.15
CA MET A 303 1.58 -3.57 21.06
C MET A 303 2.12 -2.15 21.11
N LEU A 304 2.32 -1.59 22.30
CA LEU A 304 2.98 -0.31 22.48
C LEU A 304 4.47 -0.36 22.04
N MET A 305 5.16 -1.46 22.34
CA MET A 305 6.53 -1.69 21.86
C MET A 305 6.59 -1.83 20.34
N PHE A 306 5.61 -2.53 19.77
CA PHE A 306 5.44 -2.60 18.32
C PHE A 306 5.29 -1.21 17.72
N ALA A 307 4.35 -0.40 18.22
CA ALA A 307 4.16 0.97 17.75
C ALA A 307 5.44 1.81 17.86
N SER A 308 6.15 1.68 18.97
CA SER A 308 7.43 2.36 19.24
C SER A 308 8.51 2.05 18.20
N LEU A 309 8.60 0.80 17.74
CA LEU A 309 9.52 0.41 16.66
C LEU A 309 9.18 1.08 15.33
N PHE A 310 7.89 1.27 15.02
CA PHE A 310 7.47 1.91 13.77
C PHE A 310 7.72 3.41 13.76
N VAL A 311 7.49 4.10 14.89
CA VAL A 311 7.69 5.55 15.01
C VAL A 311 9.07 5.97 14.51
N THR A 312 10.12 5.22 14.83
CA THR A 312 11.51 5.52 14.44
C THR A 312 12.03 4.64 13.29
N GLY A 313 11.36 3.53 13.01
CA GLY A 313 11.73 2.53 12.02
C GLY A 313 11.11 2.75 10.65
N GLY A 314 10.21 3.72 10.46
CA GLY A 314 9.47 3.92 9.21
C GLY A 314 10.32 3.89 7.95
N PHE A 315 11.45 4.63 7.94
CA PHE A 315 12.37 4.62 6.79
C PHE A 315 13.14 3.31 6.67
N THR A 316 13.72 2.82 7.75
CA THR A 316 14.52 1.59 7.77
C THR A 316 13.69 0.40 7.30
N LEU A 317 12.47 0.22 7.81
CA LEU A 317 11.58 -0.89 7.45
C LEU A 317 11.00 -0.74 6.04
N ASN A 318 10.61 0.46 5.60
CA ASN A 318 9.98 0.66 4.29
C ASN A 318 11.00 0.75 3.15
N TYR A 319 12.07 1.53 3.32
CA TYR A 319 13.11 1.70 2.31
C TYR A 319 14.16 0.56 2.37
N GLY A 320 14.60 0.18 3.57
CA GLY A 320 15.70 -0.78 3.76
C GLY A 320 15.42 -2.18 3.23
N GLN A 321 14.17 -2.65 3.32
CA GLN A 321 13.76 -3.97 2.82
C GLN A 321 14.06 -4.18 1.32
N PHE A 322 14.05 -3.09 0.53
CA PHE A 322 14.29 -3.14 -0.91
C PHE A 322 15.75 -2.88 -1.30
N ILE A 323 16.70 -2.82 -0.36
CA ILE A 323 18.13 -2.71 -0.70
C ILE A 323 18.64 -4.09 -1.14
N PRO A 324 19.43 -4.24 -2.22
CA PRO A 324 19.92 -3.22 -3.17
C PRO A 324 19.02 -3.08 -4.42
N ALA A 325 17.78 -3.58 -4.39
CA ALA A 325 16.87 -3.54 -5.54
C ALA A 325 16.54 -2.11 -6.02
N TRP A 326 16.67 -1.10 -5.16
CA TRP A 326 16.65 0.31 -5.58
C TRP A 326 17.68 0.63 -6.67
N ASP A 327 18.86 0.04 -6.61
CA ASP A 327 19.95 0.26 -7.55
C ASP A 327 19.88 -0.68 -8.77
N SER A 328 18.85 -1.54 -8.85
CA SER A 328 18.76 -2.63 -9.83
C SER A 328 18.95 -2.20 -11.28
N ALA A 329 18.53 -0.99 -11.66
CA ALA A 329 18.66 -0.47 -13.03
C ALA A 329 20.12 -0.25 -13.47
N HIS A 330 21.01 0.14 -12.56
CA HIS A 330 22.42 0.41 -12.84
C HIS A 330 23.36 -0.52 -12.06
N TYR A 331 22.80 -1.54 -11.41
CA TYR A 331 23.53 -2.47 -10.56
C TYR A 331 24.66 -3.20 -11.30
N LYS A 332 24.45 -3.57 -12.57
CA LYS A 332 25.52 -4.19 -13.40
C LYS A 332 26.73 -3.28 -13.56
N MET A 333 26.50 -1.99 -13.82
CA MET A 333 27.56 -0.98 -13.94
C MET A 333 28.23 -0.75 -12.59
N LEU A 334 27.45 -0.64 -11.51
CA LEU A 334 27.96 -0.45 -10.16
C LEU A 334 28.87 -1.64 -9.77
N MET A 335 28.48 -2.87 -10.11
CA MET A 335 29.24 -4.08 -9.83
C MET A 335 30.46 -4.31 -10.74
N SER A 336 30.65 -3.54 -11.80
CA SER A 336 31.84 -3.58 -12.66
C SER A 336 32.90 -2.55 -12.27
N GLN A 337 32.60 -1.62 -11.36
CA GLN A 337 33.56 -0.63 -10.88
C GLN A 337 34.53 -1.27 -9.85
N SER A 338 35.69 -0.64 -9.66
CA SER A 338 36.79 -1.13 -8.82
C SER A 338 36.65 -0.83 -7.31
N PHE A 339 35.47 -0.43 -6.83
CA PHE A 339 35.29 -0.09 -5.41
C PHE A 339 35.08 -1.32 -4.51
N ARG A 340 35.34 -1.16 -3.21
CA ARG A 340 35.07 -2.19 -2.20
C ARG A 340 33.59 -2.29 -1.88
N TYR A 341 33.01 -3.49 -2.00
CA TYR A 341 31.59 -3.75 -1.73
C TYR A 341 31.17 -3.24 -0.33
N ARG A 342 32.08 -3.35 0.65
CA ARG A 342 31.93 -2.76 1.98
C ARG A 342 31.44 -1.30 1.98
N LYS A 343 32.02 -0.44 1.14
CA LYS A 343 31.69 1.00 1.11
C LYS A 343 30.26 1.24 0.61
N PHE A 344 29.81 0.44 -0.36
CA PHE A 344 28.42 0.46 -0.81
C PHE A 344 27.47 0.05 0.33
N LEU A 345 27.77 -1.03 1.05
CA LEU A 345 26.92 -1.47 2.18
C LEU A 345 26.92 -0.44 3.33
N GLU A 346 28.06 0.16 3.62
CA GLU A 346 28.20 1.21 4.63
C GLU A 346 27.39 2.46 4.29
N SER A 347 27.29 2.84 3.01
CA SER A 347 26.44 3.97 2.60
C SER A 347 24.96 3.70 2.90
N LYS A 348 24.49 2.49 2.60
CA LYS A 348 23.12 2.06 2.84
C LYS A 348 22.80 1.99 4.32
N TRP A 349 23.73 1.44 5.11
CA TRP A 349 23.63 1.42 6.56
C TRP A 349 23.54 2.84 7.13
N PHE A 350 24.46 3.72 6.71
CA PHE A 350 24.50 5.11 7.16
C PHE A 350 23.20 5.86 6.85
N LEU A 351 22.64 5.66 5.64
CA LEU A 351 21.37 6.26 5.24
C LEU A 351 20.23 5.84 6.18
N MET A 352 20.13 4.55 6.53
CA MET A 352 19.10 4.06 7.45
C MET A 352 19.30 4.62 8.87
N VAL A 353 20.53 4.64 9.38
CA VAL A 353 20.86 5.17 10.70
C VAL A 353 20.54 6.66 10.80
N ALA A 354 20.94 7.45 9.80
CA ALA A 354 20.68 8.88 9.75
C ALA A 354 19.18 9.18 9.74
N MET A 355 18.41 8.44 8.94
CA MET A 355 16.96 8.61 8.87
C MET A 355 16.25 8.17 10.15
N THR A 356 16.63 7.04 10.76
CA THR A 356 16.07 6.63 12.06
C THR A 356 16.43 7.63 13.15
N THR A 357 17.62 8.21 13.13
CA THR A 357 18.02 9.27 14.09
C THR A 357 17.17 10.52 13.91
N LEU A 358 16.92 10.94 12.66
CA LEU A 358 16.02 12.05 12.37
C LEU A 358 14.59 11.78 12.88
N LEU A 359 14.04 10.59 12.60
CA LEU A 359 12.71 10.21 13.07
C LEU A 359 12.64 10.13 14.59
N TYR A 360 13.71 9.68 15.25
CA TYR A 360 13.81 9.69 16.71
C TYR A 360 13.76 11.12 17.28
N ILE A 361 14.51 12.06 16.73
CA ILE A 361 14.44 13.48 17.14
C ILE A 361 13.01 14.03 16.94
N LEU A 362 12.39 13.74 15.80
CA LEU A 362 11.01 14.15 15.52
C LEU A 362 9.96 13.46 16.43
N SER A 363 10.33 12.39 17.13
CA SER A 363 9.43 11.68 18.05
C SER A 363 9.38 12.29 19.46
N PHE A 364 10.16 13.33 19.76
CA PHE A 364 10.18 13.98 21.09
C PHE A 364 8.82 14.46 21.60
N PRO A 365 7.87 14.94 20.76
CA PRO A 365 6.52 15.27 21.22
C PRO A 365 5.79 14.11 21.92
N TYR A 366 6.19 12.85 21.68
CA TYR A 366 5.60 11.70 22.38
C TYR A 366 5.89 11.66 23.88
N LEU A 367 6.83 12.47 24.40
CA LEU A 367 7.02 12.67 25.84
C LEU A 367 5.72 13.10 26.54
N TYR A 368 4.80 13.75 25.82
CA TYR A 368 3.47 14.10 26.33
C TYR A 368 2.66 12.88 26.84
N PHE A 369 2.83 11.71 26.22
CA PHE A 369 2.12 10.49 26.60
C PHE A 369 2.75 9.76 27.81
N GLY A 370 3.88 10.27 28.32
CA GLY A 370 4.58 9.71 29.46
C GLY A 370 6.01 9.27 29.12
N THR A 371 6.85 9.23 30.16
CA THR A 371 8.26 8.86 30.06
C THR A 371 8.45 7.41 29.63
N GLU A 372 7.53 6.52 30.00
CA GLU A 372 7.60 5.09 29.65
C GLU A 372 7.48 4.87 28.15
N ILE A 373 6.47 5.47 27.51
CA ILE A 373 6.28 5.38 26.05
C ILE A 373 7.50 5.95 25.33
N PHE A 374 8.04 7.06 25.82
CA PHE A 374 9.24 7.64 25.21
C PHE A 374 10.46 6.71 25.35
N LEU A 375 10.64 6.04 26.50
CA LEU A 375 11.71 5.03 26.67
C LEU A 375 11.54 3.83 25.73
N MET A 376 10.30 3.39 25.47
CA MET A 376 10.03 2.34 24.47
C MET A 376 10.39 2.82 23.06
N ILE A 377 10.07 4.06 22.71
CA ILE A 377 10.48 4.69 21.43
C ILE A 377 12.00 4.76 21.33
N THR A 378 12.70 5.14 22.39
CA THR A 378 14.16 5.15 22.45
C THR A 378 14.74 3.74 22.26
N ALA A 379 14.22 2.73 22.96
CA ALA A 379 14.63 1.34 22.79
C ALA A 379 14.38 0.85 21.35
N GLY A 380 13.23 1.20 20.77
CA GLY A 380 12.91 0.94 19.37
C GLY A 380 13.88 1.60 18.39
N ALA A 381 14.28 2.85 18.65
CA ALA A 381 15.26 3.57 17.82
C ALA A 381 16.64 2.89 17.86
N ILE A 382 17.11 2.52 19.04
CA ILE A 382 18.36 1.79 19.25
C ILE A 382 18.32 0.43 18.54
N PHE A 383 17.22 -0.30 18.65
CA PHE A 383 17.02 -1.57 17.96
C PHE A 383 16.99 -1.40 16.43
N ASN A 384 16.33 -0.34 15.93
CA ASN A 384 16.30 -0.02 14.51
C ASN A 384 17.70 0.30 13.95
N ILE A 385 18.47 1.10 14.67
CA ILE A 385 19.85 1.48 14.32
C ILE A 385 20.80 0.28 14.35
N GLY A 386 20.73 -0.53 15.41
CA GLY A 386 21.64 -1.65 15.63
C GLY A 386 21.25 -2.90 14.86
N PHE A 387 20.09 -3.49 15.21
CA PHE A 387 19.68 -4.79 14.68
C PHE A 387 19.00 -4.69 13.32
N ASN A 388 17.92 -3.90 13.18
CA ASN A 388 17.11 -3.92 11.95
C ASN A 388 17.91 -3.45 10.74
N SER A 389 18.73 -2.41 10.86
CA SER A 389 19.58 -1.92 9.77
C SER A 389 20.54 -3.01 9.23
N LEU A 390 21.17 -3.77 10.12
CA LEU A 390 22.10 -4.85 9.76
C LEU A 390 21.37 -6.08 9.21
N PHE A 391 20.28 -6.47 9.87
CA PHE A 391 19.44 -7.57 9.42
C PHE A 391 18.86 -7.30 8.03
N LEU A 392 18.40 -6.07 7.77
CA LEU A 392 17.87 -5.68 6.47
C LEU A 392 18.91 -5.71 5.37
N LEU A 393 20.16 -5.32 5.66
CA LEU A 393 21.25 -5.48 4.69
C LEU A 393 21.52 -6.96 4.43
N TYR A 394 21.61 -7.79 5.47
CA TYR A 394 21.75 -9.23 5.29
C TYR A 394 20.60 -9.82 4.43
N ALA A 395 19.36 -9.49 4.78
CA ALA A 395 18.16 -9.89 4.08
C ALA A 395 18.13 -9.40 2.62
N GLY A 396 18.66 -8.19 2.38
CA GLY A 396 18.82 -7.59 1.06
C GLY A 396 19.69 -8.43 0.12
N SER A 397 20.61 -9.23 0.66
CA SER A 397 21.41 -10.17 -0.14
C SER A 397 20.59 -11.27 -0.81
N PHE A 398 19.32 -11.47 -0.41
CA PHE A 398 18.38 -12.40 -1.04
C PHE A 398 17.42 -11.73 -2.04
N ASN A 399 17.50 -10.41 -2.22
CA ASN A 399 16.65 -9.71 -3.18
C ASN A 399 17.03 -10.06 -4.62
N ARG A 400 16.04 -10.50 -5.40
CA ARG A 400 16.20 -10.95 -6.80
C ARG A 400 15.15 -10.35 -7.75
N LYS A 401 14.44 -9.31 -7.33
CA LYS A 401 13.43 -8.62 -8.15
C LYS A 401 13.90 -7.22 -8.48
N ARG A 402 13.92 -6.89 -9.78
CA ARG A 402 14.14 -5.53 -10.27
C ARG A 402 12.99 -4.62 -9.83
N ILE A 403 13.31 -3.36 -9.55
CA ILE A 403 12.35 -2.32 -9.22
C ILE A 403 12.40 -1.27 -10.32
N ASP A 404 11.26 -1.05 -10.99
CA ASP A 404 11.09 0.11 -11.85
C ASP A 404 10.86 1.36 -11.00
N LEU A 405 11.77 2.33 -11.10
CA LEU A 405 11.78 3.57 -10.34
C LEU A 405 10.85 4.64 -10.95
N THR A 406 10.46 4.47 -12.22
CA THR A 406 9.64 5.44 -12.97
C THR A 406 8.15 5.35 -12.63
N LYS A 407 7.69 4.15 -12.24
CA LYS A 407 6.31 3.92 -11.80
C LYS A 407 6.06 4.46 -10.39
N GLY A 408 4.82 4.91 -10.13
CA GLY A 408 4.42 5.39 -8.80
C GLY A 408 4.56 4.33 -7.71
N GLY A 409 4.77 4.76 -6.45
CA GLY A 409 4.95 3.84 -5.31
C GLY A 409 3.64 3.32 -4.70
N LEU A 410 2.54 4.07 -4.76
CA LEU A 410 1.24 3.63 -4.26
C LEU A 410 0.59 2.62 -5.21
N GLY A 411 0.12 1.49 -4.67
CA GLY A 411 -0.51 0.40 -5.43
C GLY A 411 0.42 -0.42 -6.33
N ASN A 412 1.73 -0.12 -6.36
CA ASN A 412 2.70 -0.84 -7.18
C ASN A 412 3.43 -1.92 -6.37
N THR A 413 3.04 -3.17 -6.57
CA THR A 413 3.62 -4.35 -5.91
C THR A 413 4.89 -4.87 -6.59
N GLN A 414 5.43 -4.21 -7.62
CA GLN A 414 6.72 -4.59 -8.20
C GLN A 414 7.81 -4.57 -7.14
N GLY A 415 8.71 -5.55 -7.09
CA GLY A 415 9.72 -5.65 -6.04
C GLY A 415 9.21 -6.22 -4.70
N THR A 416 7.90 -6.12 -4.39
CA THR A 416 7.31 -6.90 -3.30
C THR A 416 7.17 -8.36 -3.73
N GLY A 417 7.75 -9.26 -2.95
CA GLY A 417 7.67 -10.70 -3.15
C GLY A 417 7.58 -11.39 -1.80
N ALA A 418 7.41 -12.72 -1.79
CA ALA A 418 7.41 -13.48 -0.54
C ALA A 418 8.65 -13.23 0.30
N THR A 419 9.81 -12.99 -0.32
CA THR A 419 11.03 -12.59 0.40
C THR A 419 10.81 -11.36 1.27
N GLN A 420 10.12 -10.32 0.78
CA GLN A 420 9.88 -9.10 1.56
C GLN A 420 8.92 -9.33 2.74
N PHE A 421 7.87 -10.13 2.53
CA PHE A 421 6.97 -10.54 3.61
C PHE A 421 7.71 -11.39 4.67
N LEU A 422 8.53 -12.34 4.23
CA LEU A 422 9.35 -13.18 5.11
C LEU A 422 10.40 -12.36 5.89
N ILE A 423 10.93 -11.28 5.31
CA ILE A 423 11.89 -10.38 5.97
C ILE A 423 11.19 -9.54 7.05
N ILE A 424 9.96 -9.08 6.77
CA ILE A 424 9.19 -8.25 7.68
C ILE A 424 8.80 -9.01 8.96
N ILE A 425 8.48 -10.30 8.86
CA ILE A 425 7.99 -11.09 10.01
C ILE A 425 9.02 -11.09 11.17
N PRO A 426 10.30 -11.45 10.98
CA PRO A 426 11.30 -11.36 12.04
C PRO A 426 11.49 -9.93 12.57
N LEU A 427 11.51 -8.92 11.69
CA LEU A 427 11.72 -7.53 12.08
C LEU A 427 10.61 -7.01 13.00
N MET A 428 9.38 -7.48 12.82
CA MET A 428 8.23 -7.11 13.64
C MET A 428 8.12 -8.00 14.89
N LEU A 429 8.14 -9.33 14.73
CA LEU A 429 7.84 -10.26 15.82
C LEU A 429 9.00 -10.42 16.81
N PHE A 430 10.24 -10.43 16.34
CA PHE A 430 11.39 -10.70 17.21
C PHE A 430 11.51 -9.70 18.37
N PRO A 431 11.48 -8.37 18.17
CA PRO A 431 11.55 -7.43 19.29
C PRO A 431 10.29 -7.46 20.16
N MET A 432 9.10 -7.72 19.61
CA MET A 432 7.88 -7.90 20.41
C MET A 432 7.96 -9.13 21.31
N LEU A 433 8.45 -10.25 20.79
CA LEU A 433 8.63 -11.48 21.55
C LEU A 433 9.69 -11.31 22.63
N LEU A 434 10.82 -10.68 22.32
CA LEU A 434 11.84 -10.34 23.31
C LEU A 434 11.23 -9.47 24.42
N PHE A 435 10.52 -8.41 24.05
CA PHE A 435 9.87 -7.55 25.03
C PHE A 435 8.90 -8.34 25.92
N TRP A 436 7.97 -9.09 25.31
CA TRP A 436 6.94 -9.84 26.03
C TRP A 436 7.49 -10.92 26.96
N VAL A 437 8.52 -11.67 26.54
CA VAL A 437 9.13 -12.71 27.37
C VAL A 437 9.76 -12.08 28.61
N PHE A 438 10.57 -11.04 28.45
CA PHE A 438 11.27 -10.44 29.59
C PHE A 438 10.33 -9.65 30.50
N ASP A 439 9.39 -8.90 29.92
CA ASP A 439 8.31 -8.24 30.65
C ASP A 439 7.56 -9.23 31.57
N LYS A 440 7.15 -10.38 31.02
CA LYS A 440 6.38 -11.40 31.75
C LYS A 440 7.17 -12.14 32.83
N PHE A 441 8.44 -12.45 32.60
CA PHE A 441 9.22 -13.32 33.49
C PHE A 441 10.18 -12.58 34.43
N VAL A 442 10.58 -11.35 34.12
CA VAL A 442 11.55 -10.56 34.89
C VAL A 442 10.92 -9.27 35.43
N GLY A 443 9.95 -8.71 34.69
CA GLY A 443 9.19 -7.52 35.09
C GLY A 443 9.28 -6.38 34.08
N TYR A 444 8.42 -5.37 34.23
CA TYR A 444 8.13 -4.34 33.23
C TYR A 444 9.36 -3.64 32.64
N ASN A 445 10.27 -3.19 33.50
CA ASN A 445 11.45 -2.44 33.07
C ASN A 445 12.45 -3.29 32.27
N SER A 446 12.38 -4.61 32.34
CA SER A 446 13.32 -5.50 31.66
C SER A 446 13.04 -5.61 30.15
N GLY A 447 11.79 -5.46 29.71
CA GLY A 447 11.38 -5.66 28.32
C GLY A 447 12.06 -4.68 27.36
N PHE A 448 11.95 -3.37 27.61
CA PHE A 448 12.58 -2.35 26.75
C PHE A 448 14.11 -2.31 26.92
N VAL A 449 14.62 -2.65 28.10
CA VAL A 449 16.07 -2.75 28.36
C VAL A 449 16.69 -3.84 27.50
N VAL A 450 16.09 -5.02 27.41
CA VAL A 450 16.61 -6.12 26.59
C VAL A 450 16.55 -5.77 25.11
N VAL A 451 15.47 -5.16 24.65
CA VAL A 451 15.38 -4.68 23.25
C VAL A 451 16.49 -3.67 22.94
N ALA A 452 16.70 -2.69 23.82
CA ALA A 452 17.80 -1.73 23.68
C ALA A 452 19.18 -2.43 23.72
N ALA A 453 19.38 -3.39 24.63
CA ALA A 453 20.62 -4.13 24.78
C ALA A 453 20.96 -4.95 23.52
N VAL A 454 19.98 -5.60 22.89
CA VAL A 454 20.17 -6.30 21.61
C VAL A 454 20.56 -5.31 20.51
N GLY A 455 19.92 -4.14 20.46
CA GLY A 455 20.29 -3.08 19.52
C GLY A 455 21.72 -2.58 19.71
N ILE A 456 22.11 -2.27 20.94
CA ILE A 456 23.48 -1.85 21.29
C ILE A 456 24.49 -2.94 20.96
N THR A 457 24.23 -4.19 21.35
CA THR A 457 25.12 -5.32 21.08
C THR A 457 25.31 -5.53 19.57
N SER A 458 24.23 -5.44 18.80
CA SER A 458 24.29 -5.53 17.34
C SER A 458 25.11 -4.39 16.73
N LEU A 459 24.99 -3.18 17.28
CA LEU A 459 25.76 -2.01 16.85
C LEU A 459 27.26 -2.17 17.17
N LEU A 460 27.61 -2.68 18.34
CA LEU A 460 29.01 -3.00 18.71
C LEU A 460 29.60 -4.08 17.78
N LEU A 461 28.80 -5.09 17.44
CA LEU A 461 29.20 -6.17 16.52
C LEU A 461 29.04 -5.81 15.03
N LYS A 462 28.72 -4.55 14.70
CA LYS A 462 28.50 -4.07 13.33
C LYS A 462 29.60 -4.51 12.38
N ASN A 463 30.86 -4.34 12.76
CA ASN A 463 31.99 -4.62 11.86
C ASN A 463 32.06 -6.10 11.49
N TYR A 464 31.83 -6.99 12.46
CA TYR A 464 31.75 -8.43 12.26
C TYR A 464 30.55 -8.79 11.37
N ALA A 465 29.36 -8.27 11.70
CA ALA A 465 28.15 -8.51 10.91
C ALA A 465 28.30 -8.05 9.46
N MET A 466 28.84 -6.85 9.24
CA MET A 466 29.06 -6.31 7.90
C MET A 466 30.10 -7.10 7.10
N ASN A 467 31.11 -7.72 7.74
CA ASN A 467 32.04 -8.62 7.05
C ASN A 467 31.32 -9.89 6.55
N PHE A 468 30.42 -10.43 7.37
CA PHE A 468 29.58 -11.57 6.98
C PHE A 468 28.62 -11.21 5.84
N ILE A 469 27.95 -10.06 5.96
CA ILE A 469 27.05 -9.53 4.93
C ILE A 469 27.81 -9.32 3.61
N GLU A 470 28.96 -8.67 3.65
CA GLU A 470 29.80 -8.43 2.46
C GLU A 470 30.15 -9.73 1.73
N LYS A 471 30.63 -10.75 2.46
CA LYS A 471 30.94 -12.07 1.87
C LYS A 471 29.71 -12.68 1.18
N LYS A 472 28.54 -12.54 1.79
CA LYS A 472 27.28 -13.02 1.21
C LYS A 472 26.90 -12.28 -0.06
N TYR A 473 27.03 -10.96 -0.10
CA TYR A 473 26.79 -10.15 -1.30
C TYR A 473 27.76 -10.47 -2.43
N ILE A 474 29.04 -10.71 -2.11
CA ILE A 474 30.05 -11.11 -3.10
C ILE A 474 29.69 -12.48 -3.69
N LYS A 475 29.34 -13.46 -2.85
CA LYS A 475 28.92 -14.80 -3.28
C LYS A 475 27.71 -14.74 -4.22
N ASP A 476 26.73 -13.92 -3.89
CA ASP A 476 25.46 -13.83 -4.64
C ASP A 476 25.51 -12.80 -5.79
N LYS A 477 26.64 -12.11 -6.00
CA LYS A 477 26.83 -11.00 -6.95
C LYS A 477 26.28 -11.30 -8.34
N TYR A 478 26.73 -12.40 -8.95
CA TYR A 478 26.34 -12.77 -10.31
C TYR A 478 24.87 -13.17 -10.41
N ALA A 479 24.34 -13.86 -9.40
CA ALA A 479 22.92 -14.19 -9.33
C ALA A 479 22.05 -12.92 -9.25
N MET A 480 22.48 -11.92 -8.49
CA MET A 480 21.80 -10.61 -8.42
C MET A 480 21.87 -9.85 -9.75
N ILE A 481 23.05 -9.77 -10.38
CA ILE A 481 23.20 -9.10 -11.69
C ILE A 481 22.29 -9.75 -12.73
N ASN A 482 22.27 -11.08 -12.83
CA ASN A 482 21.39 -11.80 -13.75
C ASN A 482 19.91 -11.56 -13.41
N ALA A 483 19.55 -11.62 -12.12
CA ALA A 483 18.17 -11.44 -11.69
C ALA A 483 17.64 -10.02 -11.96
N PHE A 484 18.46 -8.98 -11.76
CA PHE A 484 18.09 -7.60 -12.06
C PHE A 484 18.14 -7.27 -13.55
N GLY A 485 18.92 -8.01 -14.35
CA GLY A 485 18.95 -7.86 -15.81
C GLY A 485 17.71 -8.41 -16.52
N LYS A 486 16.94 -9.29 -15.88
CA LYS A 486 15.67 -9.80 -16.42
C LYS A 486 14.58 -8.74 -16.23
N GLU A 487 14.00 -8.26 -17.33
CA GLU A 487 12.82 -7.38 -17.28
C GLU A 487 11.65 -8.12 -16.61
N SER A 488 10.94 -7.42 -15.71
CA SER A 488 9.88 -7.96 -14.86
C SER A 488 8.51 -7.91 -15.51
#